data_AF-A0A836CCP9-F1
#
_entry.id   AF-A0A836CCP9-F1
#
_cell.length_a   1.000
_cell.length_b   1.000
_cell.length_c   1.000
_cell.angle_alpha   90.00
_cell.angle_beta   90.00
_cell.angle_gamma   90.00
#
_symmetry.space_group_name_H-M   'P 1'
#
loop_
_entity.id
_entity.type
_entity.pdbx_description
1 polymer ?
#
loop_
_entity_poly.entity_id
_entity_poly.type
_entity_poly.pdbx_seq_one_letter_code
_entity_poly.pdbx_strand_id
1 'polypeptide(L)'
;MIADLISNPFDPQINALFLVIFNALGIMPAVFAQLLLPASKDQKPVPAAPFVLGSFAGGLFLLGPYLALRQYRPRVDETSLGGLAKATNSKIGGVLTLVSACGLVAYAVQSGALATLPEFLTLFNAQTLVHVSTVDLSLLSLVMWEPMLEDMRRRGAYTDGSGSQKLKLAAFCAIPVLGPAAYVATRPPLLPLDE
;
A
#
# COMPACT_ATOMS: atom_id res chain seq x y z
N MET A 1 -11.89 -6.92 20.89
CA MET A 1 -11.65 -6.14 19.65
C MET A 1 -10.57 -6.76 18.75
N ILE A 2 -9.29 -6.89 19.18
CA ILE A 2 -8.26 -7.51 18.31
C ILE A 2 -8.56 -8.99 18.02
N ALA A 3 -8.86 -9.77 19.06
CA ALA A 3 -9.22 -11.18 18.91
C ALA A 3 -10.42 -11.36 17.97
N ASP A 4 -11.43 -10.48 18.10
CA ASP A 4 -12.63 -10.48 17.28
C ASP A 4 -12.29 -10.19 15.81
N LEU A 5 -11.48 -9.16 15.52
CA LEU A 5 -11.00 -8.86 14.16
C LEU A 5 -10.20 -9.99 13.52
N ILE A 6 -9.41 -10.72 14.31
CA ILE A 6 -8.63 -11.87 13.82
C ILE A 6 -9.58 -13.05 13.51
N SER A 7 -10.59 -13.28 14.35
CA SER A 7 -11.54 -14.37 14.19
C SER A 7 -12.59 -14.12 13.10
N ASN A 8 -13.02 -12.87 12.94
CA ASN A 8 -13.98 -12.41 11.96
C ASN A 8 -13.59 -10.99 11.49
N PRO A 9 -12.87 -10.87 10.35
CA PRO A 9 -12.41 -9.58 9.85
C PRO A 9 -13.55 -8.66 9.37
N PHE A 10 -14.80 -9.16 9.34
CA PHE A 10 -16.03 -8.43 8.98
C PHE A 10 -17.10 -8.50 10.08
N ASP A 11 -16.69 -8.57 11.36
CA ASP A 11 -17.62 -8.63 12.49
C ASP A 11 -18.57 -7.43 12.52
N PRO A 12 -19.90 -7.64 12.40
CA PRO A 12 -20.88 -6.55 12.41
C PRO A 12 -20.99 -5.83 13.76
N GLN A 13 -20.42 -6.38 14.84
CA GLN A 13 -20.38 -5.72 16.15
C GLN A 13 -19.29 -4.64 16.23
N ILE A 14 -18.36 -4.63 15.28
CA ILE A 14 -17.31 -3.63 15.19
C ILE A 14 -17.82 -2.47 14.34
N ASN A 15 -17.49 -1.24 14.75
CA ASN A 15 -17.77 -0.05 13.98
C ASN A 15 -17.28 -0.22 12.52
N ALA A 16 -18.18 -0.09 11.56
CA ALA A 16 -17.91 -0.39 10.16
C ALA A 16 -16.81 0.48 9.55
N LEU A 17 -16.72 1.76 9.94
CA LEU A 17 -15.65 2.64 9.48
C LEU A 17 -14.27 2.19 9.99
N PHE A 18 -14.19 1.81 11.27
CA PHE A 18 -12.95 1.25 11.81
C PHE A 18 -12.57 -0.06 11.12
N LEU A 19 -13.54 -0.92 10.83
CA LEU A 19 -13.30 -2.18 10.13
C LEU A 19 -12.70 -1.95 8.74
N VAL A 20 -13.20 -0.95 8.01
CA VAL A 20 -12.66 -0.54 6.71
C VAL A 20 -11.22 -0.05 6.84
N ILE A 21 -10.94 0.82 7.82
CA ILE A 21 -9.60 1.33 8.09
C ILE A 21 -8.63 0.20 8.46
N PHE A 22 -9.06 -0.71 9.33
CA PHE A 22 -8.22 -1.81 9.79
C PHE A 22 -7.89 -2.79 8.67
N ASN A 23 -8.87 -3.17 7.84
CA ASN A 23 -8.63 -4.06 6.70
C ASN A 23 -7.80 -3.39 5.59
N ALA A 24 -7.87 -2.07 5.45
CA ALA A 24 -7.00 -1.32 4.54
C ALA A 24 -5.51 -1.48 4.90
N LEU A 25 -5.17 -1.71 6.17
CA LEU A 25 -3.81 -2.00 6.62
C LEU A 25 -3.30 -3.38 6.17
N GLY A 26 -4.14 -4.27 5.64
CA GLY A 26 -3.67 -5.46 4.93
C GLY A 26 -3.32 -5.17 3.46
N ILE A 27 -4.08 -4.25 2.83
CA ILE A 27 -3.93 -3.91 1.41
C ILE A 27 -2.72 -2.99 1.19
N MET A 28 -2.51 -2.00 2.06
CA MET A 28 -1.42 -1.03 1.89
C MET A 28 -0.02 -1.69 1.92
N PRO A 29 0.32 -2.58 2.88
CA PRO A 29 1.54 -3.37 2.83
C PRO A 29 1.69 -4.21 1.56
N ALA A 30 0.59 -4.77 1.03
CA ALA A 30 0.62 -5.50 -0.23
C ALA A 30 0.97 -4.58 -1.42
N VAL A 31 0.47 -3.34 -1.44
CA VAL A 31 0.89 -2.32 -2.42
C VAL A 31 2.37 -2.01 -2.23
N PHE A 32 2.83 -1.71 -1.01
CA PHE A 32 4.25 -1.44 -0.75
C PHE A 32 5.16 -2.60 -1.15
N ALA A 33 4.71 -3.85 -0.94
CA ALA A 33 5.45 -5.03 -1.39
C ALA A 33 5.64 -5.03 -2.91
N GLN A 34 4.59 -4.70 -3.65
CA GLN A 34 4.61 -4.61 -5.11
C GLN A 34 5.48 -3.47 -5.64
N LEU A 35 5.62 -2.37 -4.90
CA LEU A 35 6.46 -1.23 -5.28
C LEU A 35 7.94 -1.44 -4.90
N LEU A 36 8.20 -2.07 -3.75
CA LEU A 36 9.53 -2.08 -3.13
C LEU A 36 10.30 -3.38 -3.37
N LEU A 37 9.64 -4.54 -3.34
CA LEU A 37 10.34 -5.83 -3.44
C LEU A 37 11.01 -6.10 -4.80
N PRO A 38 10.49 -5.63 -5.95
CA PRO A 38 11.21 -5.76 -7.22
C PRO A 38 12.63 -5.18 -7.18
N ALA A 39 12.89 -4.13 -6.40
CA ALA A 39 14.22 -3.53 -6.29
C ALA A 39 15.04 -4.00 -5.07
N SER A 40 14.57 -5.02 -4.33
CA SER A 40 15.15 -5.36 -3.03
C SER A 40 16.51 -6.07 -3.08
N LYS A 41 16.86 -6.76 -4.18
CA LYS A 41 18.00 -7.68 -4.24
C LYS A 41 19.34 -7.02 -3.87
N ASP A 42 19.56 -5.82 -4.41
CA ASP A 42 20.80 -5.04 -4.18
C ASP A 42 20.52 -3.74 -3.41
N GLN A 43 19.40 -3.70 -2.69
CA GLN A 43 19.03 -2.53 -1.92
C GLN A 43 19.98 -2.34 -0.74
N LYS A 44 20.37 -1.07 -0.51
CA LYS A 44 21.27 -0.67 0.58
C LYS A 44 20.60 0.40 1.45
N PRO A 45 20.97 0.52 2.74
CA PRO A 45 21.84 -0.39 3.50
C PRO A 45 21.15 -1.68 3.94
N VAL A 46 19.82 -1.75 3.81
CA VAL A 46 18.99 -2.85 4.28
C VAL A 46 18.07 -3.37 3.18
N PRO A 47 17.76 -4.69 3.16
CA PRO A 47 16.81 -5.25 2.21
C PRO A 47 15.38 -4.84 2.57
N ALA A 48 14.49 -4.73 1.58
CA ALA A 48 13.09 -4.32 1.77
C ALA A 48 12.23 -5.39 2.45
N ALA A 49 12.47 -6.66 2.10
CA ALA A 49 11.62 -7.79 2.49
C ALA A 49 11.25 -7.86 3.99
N PRO A 50 12.19 -7.81 4.96
CA PRO A 50 11.81 -7.90 6.37
C PRO A 50 10.90 -6.76 6.84
N PHE A 51 11.12 -5.54 6.36
CA PHE A 51 10.33 -4.37 6.75
C PHE A 51 8.96 -4.35 6.08
N VAL A 52 8.89 -4.76 4.81
CA VAL A 52 7.64 -4.90 4.06
C VAL A 52 6.78 -6.04 4.62
N LEU A 53 7.36 -7.19 4.95
CA LEU A 53 6.61 -8.30 5.55
C LEU A 53 6.19 -7.95 6.98
N GLY A 54 7.07 -7.28 7.74
CA GLY A 54 6.74 -6.78 9.07
C GLY A 54 5.60 -5.78 9.07
N SER A 55 5.46 -4.94 8.03
CA SER A 55 4.42 -3.91 7.99
C SER A 55 2.99 -4.45 7.89
N PHE A 56 2.80 -5.73 7.54
CA PHE A 56 1.49 -6.39 7.69
C PHE A 56 1.04 -6.50 9.15
N ALA A 57 1.98 -6.50 10.11
CA ALA A 57 1.68 -6.52 11.54
C ALA A 57 1.88 -5.16 12.21
N GLY A 58 2.94 -4.44 11.83
CA GLY A 58 3.35 -3.19 12.48
C GLY A 58 3.17 -1.93 11.65
N GLY A 59 2.57 -2.01 10.46
CA GLY A 59 2.30 -0.83 9.64
C GLY A 59 3.55 -0.01 9.28
N LEU A 60 3.39 1.31 9.24
CA LEU A 60 4.48 2.25 9.04
C LEU A 60 5.53 2.21 10.15
N PHE A 61 5.20 1.79 11.37
CA PHE A 61 6.21 1.67 12.43
C PHE A 61 7.34 0.72 12.02
N LEU A 62 7.01 -0.37 11.32
CA LEU A 62 8.02 -1.28 10.76
C LEU A 62 8.49 -0.88 9.36
N LEU A 63 7.63 -0.29 8.52
CA LEU A 63 8.05 0.09 7.16
C LEU A 63 8.89 1.39 7.11
N GLY A 64 8.61 2.33 8.01
CA GLY A 64 9.15 3.69 8.03
C GLY A 64 10.67 3.76 8.10
N PRO A 65 11.35 3.01 9.01
CA PRO A 65 12.80 2.96 9.06
C PRO A 65 13.41 2.52 7.72
N TYR A 66 12.79 1.56 7.02
CA TYR A 66 13.24 1.17 5.69
C TYR A 66 13.07 2.31 4.69
N LEU A 67 11.90 2.96 4.62
CA LEU A 67 11.68 4.07 3.70
C LEU A 67 12.66 5.23 3.91
N ALA A 68 13.05 5.49 5.16
CA ALA A 68 13.99 6.56 5.50
C ALA A 68 15.45 6.21 5.12
N LEU A 69 15.84 4.95 5.24
CA LEU A 69 17.24 4.52 5.05
C LEU A 69 17.56 4.07 3.63
N ARG A 70 16.56 3.56 2.90
CA ARG A 70 16.77 2.92 1.60
C ARG A 70 17.31 3.93 0.58
N GLN A 71 18.13 3.45 -0.34
CA GLN A 71 18.61 4.26 -1.46
C GLN A 71 17.60 4.28 -2.62
N TYR A 72 17.61 5.37 -3.37
CA TYR A 72 16.88 5.49 -4.63
C TYR A 72 17.49 4.57 -5.70
N ARG A 73 16.66 3.78 -6.35
CA ARG A 73 17.00 2.77 -7.37
C ARG A 73 16.09 2.93 -8.60
N PRO A 74 16.48 3.73 -9.59
CA PRO A 74 15.67 3.96 -10.79
C PRO A 74 15.67 2.80 -11.79
N ARG A 75 16.56 1.81 -11.63
CA ARG A 75 16.75 0.70 -12.55
C ARG A 75 16.73 -0.63 -11.80
N VAL A 76 16.05 -1.61 -12.38
CA VAL A 76 15.90 -2.97 -11.86
C VAL A 76 16.01 -3.94 -13.03
N ASP A 77 16.88 -4.93 -12.91
CA ASP A 77 16.94 -6.04 -13.86
C ASP A 77 15.83 -7.06 -13.55
N GLU A 78 14.82 -7.15 -14.42
CA GLU A 78 13.70 -8.08 -14.27
C GLU A 78 14.15 -9.56 -14.31
N THR A 79 15.22 -9.88 -15.05
CA THR A 79 15.72 -11.27 -15.15
C THR A 79 16.34 -11.75 -13.84
N SER A 80 16.86 -10.80 -13.05
CA SER A 80 17.54 -11.06 -11.79
C SER A 80 16.63 -11.27 -10.57
N LEU A 81 15.31 -11.08 -10.75
CA LEU A 81 14.33 -11.12 -9.66
C LEU A 81 14.21 -12.50 -9.01
N GLY A 82 14.28 -12.53 -7.67
CA GLY A 82 13.95 -13.71 -6.88
C GLY A 82 12.44 -14.01 -6.88
N GLY A 83 12.06 -15.18 -6.35
CA GLY A 83 10.66 -15.66 -6.38
C GLY A 83 9.65 -14.68 -5.76
N LEU A 84 9.92 -14.16 -4.56
CA LEU A 84 9.05 -13.19 -3.89
C LEU A 84 8.92 -11.90 -4.72
N ALA A 85 10.04 -11.38 -5.24
CA ALA A 85 10.04 -10.19 -6.07
C ALA A 85 9.26 -10.38 -7.38
N LYS A 86 9.38 -11.56 -8.03
CA LYS A 86 8.58 -11.94 -9.20
C LYS A 86 7.09 -12.00 -8.88
N ALA A 87 6.71 -12.63 -7.77
CA ALA A 87 5.31 -12.69 -7.34
C ALA A 87 4.71 -11.28 -7.14
N THR A 88 5.46 -10.39 -6.49
CA THR A 88 5.04 -8.99 -6.29
C THR A 88 5.16 -8.10 -7.53
N ASN A 89 5.91 -8.51 -8.56
CA ASN A 89 5.91 -7.82 -9.85
C ASN A 89 4.78 -8.31 -10.78
N SER A 90 4.11 -9.42 -10.43
CA SER A 90 3.12 -10.05 -11.31
C SER A 90 1.87 -9.19 -11.52
N LYS A 91 1.29 -9.27 -12.73
CA LYS A 91 0.02 -8.62 -13.06
C LYS A 91 -1.15 -9.15 -12.22
N ILE A 92 -1.13 -10.45 -11.91
CA ILE A 92 -2.15 -11.11 -11.08
C ILE A 92 -2.13 -10.52 -9.68
N GLY A 93 -0.96 -10.34 -9.06
CA GLY A 93 -0.85 -9.71 -7.74
C GLY A 93 -1.46 -8.30 -7.70
N GLY A 94 -1.20 -7.50 -8.76
CA GLY A 94 -1.80 -6.19 -8.92
C GLY A 94 -3.32 -6.24 -9.02
N VAL A 95 -3.86 -7.12 -9.87
CA VAL A 95 -5.31 -7.30 -10.03
C VAL A 95 -5.97 -7.77 -8.73
N LEU A 96 -5.38 -8.74 -8.02
CA LEU A 96 -5.89 -9.20 -6.73
C LEU A 96 -5.93 -8.06 -5.70
N THR A 97 -4.89 -7.23 -5.66
CA THR A 97 -4.84 -6.06 -4.77
C THR A 97 -5.94 -5.06 -5.08
N LEU A 98 -6.19 -4.80 -6.37
CA LEU A 98 -7.30 -3.94 -6.80
C LEU A 98 -8.66 -4.54 -6.47
N VAL A 99 -8.85 -5.84 -6.69
CA VAL A 99 -10.10 -6.53 -6.33
C VAL A 99 -10.35 -6.44 -4.83
N SER A 100 -9.33 -6.64 -3.99
CA SER A 100 -9.43 -6.46 -2.54
C SER A 100 -9.80 -5.03 -2.16
N ALA A 101 -9.18 -4.03 -2.78
CA ALA A 101 -9.51 -2.62 -2.54
C ALA A 101 -10.95 -2.28 -2.96
N CYS A 102 -11.38 -2.75 -4.13
CA CYS A 102 -12.76 -2.59 -4.60
C CYS A 102 -13.76 -3.30 -3.69
N GLY A 103 -13.45 -4.52 -3.22
CA GLY A 103 -14.28 -5.25 -2.27
C GLY A 103 -14.43 -4.51 -0.94
N LEU A 104 -13.34 -3.90 -0.45
CA LEU A 104 -13.37 -3.09 0.76
C LEU A 104 -14.22 -1.83 0.60
N VAL A 105 -14.13 -1.14 -0.54
CA VAL A 105 -15.00 0.00 -0.87
C VAL A 105 -16.46 -0.43 -0.97
N ALA A 106 -16.73 -1.55 -1.64
CA ALA A 106 -18.08 -2.10 -1.74
C ALA A 106 -18.65 -2.43 -0.36
N TYR A 107 -17.85 -3.01 0.53
CA TYR A 107 -18.24 -3.25 1.92
C TYR A 107 -18.53 -1.94 2.66
N ALA A 108 -17.67 -0.92 2.54
CA ALA A 108 -17.86 0.38 3.19
C ALA A 108 -19.19 1.03 2.78
N VAL A 109 -19.56 0.92 1.50
CA VAL A 109 -20.84 1.43 0.98
C VAL A 109 -22.01 0.60 1.53
N GLN A 110 -21.96 -0.73 1.45
CA GLN A 110 -23.05 -1.61 1.88
C GLN A 110 -23.31 -1.56 3.39
N SER A 111 -22.25 -1.42 4.19
CA SER A 111 -22.35 -1.32 5.65
C SER A 111 -22.77 0.08 6.14
N GLY A 112 -22.87 1.07 5.23
CA GLY A 112 -23.10 2.45 5.61
C GLY A 112 -21.98 3.00 6.50
N ALA A 113 -20.73 2.59 6.27
CA ALA A 113 -19.60 2.89 7.17
C ALA A 113 -19.48 4.38 7.51
N LEU A 114 -19.69 5.27 6.53
CA LEU A 114 -19.65 6.72 6.76
C LEU A 114 -20.72 7.23 7.75
N ALA A 115 -21.88 6.56 7.84
CA ALA A 115 -22.91 6.91 8.81
C ALA A 115 -22.47 6.61 10.25
N THR A 116 -21.50 5.72 10.44
CA THR A 116 -20.94 5.33 11.76
C THR A 116 -19.79 6.23 12.23
N LEU A 117 -19.58 7.37 11.56
CA LEU A 117 -18.50 8.32 11.86
C LEU A 117 -18.59 8.89 13.29
N PRO A 118 -19.76 9.27 13.85
CA PRO A 118 -19.83 9.79 15.22
C PRO A 118 -19.35 8.76 16.28
N GLU A 119 -19.77 7.50 16.14
CA GLU A 119 -19.32 6.41 17.02
C GLU A 119 -17.83 6.14 16.81
N PHE A 120 -17.37 6.17 15.56
CA PHE A 120 -15.96 6.03 15.23
C PHE A 120 -15.10 7.09 15.92
N LEU A 121 -15.52 8.37 15.92
CA LEU A 121 -14.77 9.44 16.59
C LEU A 121 -14.71 9.24 18.11
N THR A 122 -15.76 8.70 18.71
CA THR A 122 -15.75 8.31 20.13
C THR A 122 -14.74 7.20 20.38
N LEU A 123 -14.73 6.17 19.53
CA LEU A 123 -13.78 5.07 19.59
C LEU A 123 -12.34 5.54 19.34
N PHE A 124 -12.11 6.46 18.40
CA PHE A 124 -10.80 7.02 18.10
C PHE A 124 -10.17 7.68 19.33
N ASN A 125 -10.96 8.43 20.10
CA ASN A 125 -10.46 9.07 21.32
C ASN A 125 -10.30 8.10 22.51
N ALA A 126 -11.06 7.00 22.53
CA ALA A 126 -11.09 6.07 23.66
C ALA A 126 -10.18 4.83 23.50
N GLN A 127 -9.95 4.38 22.27
CA GLN A 127 -9.33 3.08 21.98
C GLN A 127 -8.00 3.23 21.25
N THR A 128 -6.94 2.63 21.82
CA THR A 128 -5.57 2.78 21.29
C THR A 128 -5.44 2.24 19.87
N LEU A 129 -5.96 1.03 19.64
CA LEU A 129 -5.88 0.40 18.33
C LEU A 129 -6.57 1.22 17.23
N VAL A 130 -7.69 1.88 17.54
CA VAL A 130 -8.46 2.65 16.55
C VAL A 130 -7.66 3.86 16.09
N HIS A 131 -7.11 4.65 17.04
CA HIS A 131 -6.32 5.82 16.65
C HIS A 131 -5.01 5.42 15.97
N VAL A 132 -4.29 4.41 16.48
CA VAL A 132 -3.02 3.97 15.87
C VAL A 132 -3.25 3.51 14.44
N SER A 133 -4.27 2.66 14.21
CA SER A 133 -4.58 2.16 12.86
C SER A 133 -4.92 3.29 11.88
N THR A 134 -5.67 4.29 12.35
CA THR A 134 -6.09 5.43 11.53
C THR A 134 -4.91 6.34 11.18
N VAL A 135 -4.05 6.63 12.18
CA VAL A 135 -2.84 7.42 11.98
C VAL A 135 -1.88 6.67 11.05
N ASP A 136 -1.69 5.38 11.26
CA ASP A 136 -0.83 4.54 10.43
C ASP A 136 -1.28 4.52 8.96
N LEU A 137 -2.57 4.26 8.70
CA LEU A 137 -3.14 4.29 7.35
C LEU A 137 -2.96 5.66 6.69
N SER A 138 -3.18 6.73 7.45
CA SER A 138 -3.00 8.11 6.96
C SER A 138 -1.55 8.36 6.56
N LEU A 139 -0.59 8.00 7.43
CA LEU A 139 0.83 8.19 7.14
C LEU A 139 1.31 7.30 5.99
N LEU A 140 0.89 6.03 5.93
CA LEU A 140 1.15 5.13 4.80
C LEU A 140 0.66 5.72 3.48
N SER A 141 -0.50 6.39 3.50
CA SER A 141 -1.06 7.07 2.32
C SER A 141 -0.24 8.29 1.92
N LEU A 142 0.23 9.08 2.89
CA LEU A 142 1.07 10.25 2.64
C LEU A 142 2.44 9.88 2.07
N VAL A 143 3.11 8.85 2.63
CA VAL A 143 4.44 8.43 2.17
C VAL A 143 4.42 7.64 0.85
N MET A 144 3.23 7.28 0.35
CA MET A 144 3.06 6.53 -0.90
C MET A 144 3.66 7.24 -2.12
N TRP A 145 3.71 8.58 -2.10
CA TRP A 145 4.16 9.39 -3.23
C TRP A 145 5.52 8.95 -3.77
N GLU A 146 6.53 8.83 -2.91
CA GLU A 146 7.89 8.56 -3.37
C GLU A 146 8.04 7.14 -3.92
N PRO A 147 7.61 6.06 -3.23
CA PRO A 147 7.74 4.70 -3.75
C PRO A 147 7.00 4.48 -5.05
N MET A 148 5.84 5.11 -5.22
CA MET A 148 5.08 5.04 -6.46
C MET A 148 5.75 5.85 -7.59
N LEU A 149 6.28 7.04 -7.30
CA LEU A 149 7.08 7.82 -8.24
C LEU A 149 8.29 7.02 -8.73
N GLU A 150 9.00 6.37 -7.81
CA GLU A 150 10.16 5.55 -8.12
C GLU A 150 9.79 4.34 -9.00
N ASP A 151 8.70 3.62 -8.69
CA ASP A 151 8.21 2.52 -9.52
C ASP A 151 7.74 3.02 -10.91
N MET A 152 7.12 4.19 -10.99
CA MET A 152 6.74 4.80 -12.28
C MET A 152 7.98 5.09 -13.13
N ARG A 153 9.07 5.60 -12.54
CA ARG A 153 10.32 5.86 -13.26
C ARG A 153 10.98 4.57 -13.77
N ARG A 154 11.00 3.50 -12.96
CA ARG A 154 11.50 2.17 -13.38
C ARG A 154 10.76 1.58 -14.59
N ARG A 155 9.52 2.02 -14.80
CA ARG A 155 8.61 1.53 -15.85
C ARG A 155 8.43 2.52 -17.00
N GLY A 156 9.21 3.60 -17.04
CA GLY A 156 9.10 4.65 -18.05
C GLY A 156 7.78 5.43 -18.02
N ALA A 157 7.02 5.32 -16.94
CA ALA A 157 5.72 5.98 -16.76
C ALA A 157 5.83 7.39 -16.16
N TYR A 158 7.05 7.84 -15.84
CA TYR A 158 7.33 9.18 -15.31
C TYR A 158 8.68 9.70 -15.79
N THR A 159 8.68 10.91 -16.34
CA THR A 159 9.86 11.69 -16.73
C THR A 159 9.74 13.09 -16.12
N ASP A 160 10.83 13.61 -15.56
CA ASP A 160 10.83 14.94 -14.94
C ASP A 160 10.48 16.02 -15.98
N GLY A 161 9.67 16.99 -15.56
CA GLY A 161 9.12 18.03 -16.45
C GLY A 161 7.79 17.69 -17.12
N SER A 162 7.31 16.44 -17.04
CA SER A 162 6.00 16.04 -17.56
C SER A 162 4.85 16.33 -16.58
N GLY A 163 4.12 17.42 -16.81
CA GLY A 163 2.97 17.80 -15.96
C GLY A 163 1.84 16.76 -15.93
N SER A 164 1.57 16.09 -17.05
CA SER A 164 0.51 15.07 -17.14
C SER A 164 0.82 13.81 -16.33
N GLN A 165 2.09 13.37 -16.31
CA GLN A 165 2.53 12.23 -15.51
C GLN A 165 2.53 12.56 -14.01
N LYS A 166 2.89 13.80 -13.64
CA LYS A 166 2.75 14.28 -12.26
C LYS A 166 1.29 14.31 -11.79
N LEU A 167 0.37 14.76 -12.65
CA LEU A 167 -1.06 14.71 -12.35
C LEU A 167 -1.57 13.27 -12.22
N LYS A 168 -1.10 12.36 -13.08
CA LYS A 168 -1.44 10.93 -13.01
C LYS A 168 -0.97 10.29 -11.70
N LEU A 169 0.27 10.56 -11.28
CA LEU A 169 0.80 10.14 -9.97
C LEU A 169 -0.05 10.71 -8.82
N ALA A 170 -0.37 12.00 -8.87
CA ALA A 170 -1.21 12.65 -7.87
C ALA A 170 -2.62 12.03 -7.80
N ALA A 171 -3.23 11.71 -8.94
CA ALA A 171 -4.52 11.06 -8.99
C ALA A 171 -4.50 9.67 -8.33
N PHE A 172 -3.45 8.88 -8.54
CA PHE A 172 -3.28 7.60 -7.85
C PHE A 172 -3.00 7.75 -6.35
N CYS A 173 -2.31 8.80 -5.91
CA CYS A 173 -2.10 9.07 -4.47
C CYS A 173 -3.33 9.67 -3.78
N ALA A 174 -4.18 10.41 -4.49
CA ALA A 174 -5.25 11.20 -3.90
C ALA A 174 -6.37 10.37 -3.27
N ILE A 175 -6.53 9.12 -3.72
CA ILE A 175 -7.50 8.17 -3.16
C ILE A 175 -6.72 7.06 -2.46
N PRO A 176 -6.55 7.15 -1.12
CA PRO A 176 -5.89 6.11 -0.33
C PRO A 176 -6.40 4.71 -0.66
N VAL A 177 -5.51 3.72 -0.60
CA VAL A 177 -5.80 2.30 -0.88
C VAL A 177 -6.19 2.03 -2.34
N LEU A 178 -7.31 2.57 -2.82
CA LEU A 178 -7.86 2.29 -4.15
C LEU A 178 -6.97 2.83 -5.27
N GLY A 179 -6.47 4.06 -5.14
CA GLY A 179 -5.60 4.68 -6.14
C GLY A 179 -4.27 3.93 -6.31
N PRO A 180 -3.52 3.66 -5.22
CA PRO A 180 -2.30 2.86 -5.31
C PRO A 180 -2.55 1.41 -5.77
N ALA A 181 -3.67 0.79 -5.38
CA ALA A 181 -4.07 -0.53 -5.87
C ALA A 181 -4.36 -0.53 -7.38
N ALA A 182 -5.05 0.50 -7.87
CA ALA A 182 -5.30 0.69 -9.30
C ALA A 182 -4.00 0.92 -10.06
N TYR A 183 -3.05 1.66 -9.49
CA TYR A 183 -1.73 1.82 -10.08
C TYR A 183 -1.00 0.48 -10.22
N VAL A 184 -0.85 -0.31 -9.14
CA VAL A 184 -0.13 -1.60 -9.23
C VAL A 184 -0.81 -2.61 -10.16
N ALA A 185 -2.13 -2.52 -10.29
CA ALA A 185 -2.89 -3.32 -11.25
C ALA A 185 -2.69 -2.87 -12.71
N THR A 186 -2.45 -1.59 -12.97
CA THR A 186 -2.41 -1.01 -14.33
C THR A 186 -1.01 -0.60 -14.81
N ARG A 187 -0.01 -0.61 -13.93
CA ARG A 187 1.36 -0.21 -14.26
C ARG A 187 1.95 -1.03 -15.41
N PRO A 188 2.77 -0.41 -16.28
CA PRO A 188 3.51 -1.12 -17.34
C PRO A 188 4.50 -2.14 -16.77
N PRO A 189 5.03 -3.08 -17.57
CA PRO A 189 6.16 -3.91 -17.16
C PRO A 189 7.41 -3.07 -16.84
N LEU A 190 8.41 -3.68 -16.20
CA LEU A 190 9.70 -3.01 -15.97
C LEU A 190 10.38 -2.74 -17.31
N LEU A 191 11.14 -1.64 -17.39
CA LEU A 191 11.96 -1.40 -18.57
C LEU A 191 13.09 -2.43 -18.62
N PRO A 192 13.41 -3.00 -19.80
CA PRO A 192 14.65 -3.72 -19.99
C PRO A 192 15.84 -2.83 -19.62
N LEU A 193 16.89 -3.42 -19.07
CA LEU A 193 18.17 -2.73 -19.05
C LEU A 193 18.71 -2.71 -20.47
N ASP A 194 18.94 -1.52 -21.03
CA ASP A 194 19.69 -1.39 -22.28
C ASP A 194 21.05 -2.12 -22.11
N GLU A 195 21.43 -2.95 -23.08
CA GLU A 195 22.76 -3.59 -23.14
C GLU A 195 23.89 -2.57 -23.29
#